data_AF-A0A5E4K0B9-F1
#
_entry.id   AF-A0A5E4K0B9-F1
#
_cell.length_a   1.000
_cell.length_b   1.000
_cell.length_c   1.000
_cell.angle_alpha   90.00
_cell.angle_beta   90.00
_cell.angle_gamma   90.00
#
_symmetry.space_group_name_H-M   'P 1'
#
loop_
_entity.id
_entity.type
_entity.pdbx_description
1 polymer ?
#
loop_
_entity_poly.entity_id
_entity_poly.type
_entity_poly.pdbx_seq_one_letter_code
_entity_poly.pdbx_strand_id
1 'polypeptide(L)'
;MRGSLRNGFFRLFYTLGLYKLGPLQKFTFPNSLCIDTSTICNLKCPCCPTGRREDKLSRGFLKFSDFKKFIDKYGFLIEEIYLSNKGEMFLNPEIFDIIKYAEDRGIYTYADTNLNYFNEKMAEKLVKSGMSWLTIAIDGASQKTYSKYRIGGDFNKVIRGVELINKFKKKYGSQTPHLEWQFIVFGHNEKEIGEAKKMADKLNMSFFVRKSFDKNFSLPSKLNEIRKKWKVYEGEKNFCEQLWTAPRINYNGNVLGCCLLYDEKYTLGNVFKEGFFKVYNGKRMKKARDIVLGKANFDKTIFCSNCEFRKKPIPTPKAKPTSPRKELIVTLADKNFIDQAKQVFSSIYWKSGWKWDYMLLAHQIPEKDLKWFIERGILVKRCEPLYDKPIGKDNYSPIVLDKFYLFREEFKRWNHVVFLDADVMVRGSLIPLTKTKKFSSPKILNNHFDSYFSFNSKEEKDSFNKRYNLKRPTFNSGMMSFETNLIEKDTFDKLLFLFHKYKEVINGDDSIFNMFFYPVWKKLPIKYNVRINNSKIEGGTILHFEQPFRKPGNNFKPWEKENPFYKEWKENLDKAEKITSIWARPKDRNFN
;
A
#
# COMPACT_ATOMS: atom_id res chain seq x y z
N MET A 1 29.91 25.09 -0.23
CA MET A 1 29.78 24.69 -1.66
C MET A 1 29.64 23.16 -1.74
N ARG A 2 28.82 22.65 -2.66
CA ARG A 2 28.31 21.25 -2.81
C ARG A 2 26.98 20.97 -2.10
N GLY A 3 25.90 21.51 -2.66
CA GLY A 3 24.52 21.28 -2.24
C GLY A 3 23.54 21.67 -3.35
N SER A 4 23.73 21.14 -4.55
CA SER A 4 22.86 21.37 -5.71
C SER A 4 23.24 20.34 -6.78
N LEU A 5 22.47 19.25 -6.90
CA LEU A 5 22.35 18.41 -8.11
C LEU A 5 21.48 17.14 -7.95
N ARG A 6 20.92 16.83 -6.77
CA ARG A 6 20.27 15.52 -6.54
C ARG A 6 18.78 15.39 -6.86
N ASN A 7 18.13 16.42 -7.44
CA ASN A 7 16.69 16.40 -7.74
C ASN A 7 16.33 16.30 -9.24
N GLY A 8 17.31 16.12 -10.14
CA GLY A 8 17.08 15.97 -11.58
C GLY A 8 17.02 14.52 -12.09
N PHE A 9 17.69 13.58 -11.42
CA PHE A 9 17.93 12.24 -11.99
C PHE A 9 16.80 11.22 -11.77
N PHE A 10 15.95 11.42 -10.75
CA PHE A 10 14.86 10.47 -10.45
C PHE A 10 13.56 10.71 -11.25
N ARG A 11 13.43 11.85 -11.94
CA ARG A 11 12.24 12.13 -12.79
C ARG A 11 12.37 11.59 -14.21
N LEU A 12 13.59 11.35 -14.70
CA LEU A 12 13.79 10.94 -16.09
C LEU A 12 13.60 9.43 -16.31
N PHE A 13 13.93 8.58 -15.32
CA PHE A 13 13.71 7.13 -15.43
C PHE A 13 12.25 6.70 -15.26
N TYR A 14 11.45 7.47 -14.51
CA TYR A 14 10.01 7.18 -14.35
C TYR A 14 9.21 7.55 -15.60
N THR A 15 9.70 8.51 -16.40
CA THR A 15 9.00 8.98 -17.61
C THR A 15 9.44 8.22 -18.87
N LEU A 16 10.69 7.75 -18.94
CA LEU A 16 11.21 7.02 -20.11
C LEU A 16 11.03 5.49 -20.05
N GLY A 17 10.90 4.90 -18.84
CA GLY A 17 10.67 3.45 -18.69
C GLY A 17 9.25 2.98 -19.01
N LEU A 18 8.28 3.90 -19.09
CA LEU A 18 6.86 3.58 -19.31
C LEU A 18 6.44 3.60 -20.79
N TYR A 19 7.31 4.02 -21.71
CA TYR A 19 6.99 4.08 -23.14
C TYR A 19 7.25 2.77 -23.91
N LYS A 20 7.87 1.75 -23.29
CA LYS A 20 8.14 0.44 -23.93
C LYS A 20 7.27 -0.73 -23.44
N LEU A 21 6.31 -0.49 -22.53
CA LEU A 21 5.40 -1.53 -22.06
C LEU A 21 3.95 -1.12 -22.38
N GLY A 22 3.29 -1.90 -23.24
CA GLY A 22 1.88 -1.71 -23.61
C GLY A 22 0.89 -1.88 -22.45
N PRO A 23 -0.42 -1.81 -22.75
CA PRO A 23 -1.30 -0.68 -22.47
C PRO A 23 -1.61 -0.48 -20.97
N LEU A 24 -1.47 0.77 -20.55
CA LEU A 24 -1.86 1.41 -19.28
C LEU A 24 -3.30 1.08 -18.80
N GLN A 25 -3.54 -0.13 -18.28
CA GLN A 25 -4.83 -0.48 -17.66
C GLN A 25 -4.78 -1.36 -16.40
N LYS A 26 -3.60 -1.65 -15.83
CA LYS A 26 -3.50 -2.44 -14.59
C LYS A 26 -3.02 -1.59 -13.40
N PHE A 27 -3.97 -1.36 -12.49
CA PHE A 27 -3.85 -1.04 -11.06
C PHE A 27 -2.68 -0.16 -10.61
N THR A 28 -2.90 1.14 -10.53
CA THR A 28 -2.13 2.02 -9.63
C THR A 28 -3.04 2.38 -8.47
N PHE A 29 -2.83 1.82 -7.28
CA PHE A 29 -3.39 2.41 -6.06
C PHE A 29 -2.65 3.73 -5.81
N PRO A 30 -3.34 4.82 -5.44
CA PRO A 30 -2.67 6.07 -5.18
C PRO A 30 -1.91 5.93 -3.85
N ASN A 31 -0.57 6.00 -3.91
CA ASN A 31 0.25 6.03 -2.69
C ASN A 31 0.04 7.34 -1.89
N SER A 32 -0.54 8.36 -2.52
CA SER A 32 -0.97 9.58 -1.86
C SER A 32 -2.51 9.65 -1.81
N LEU A 33 -3.09 9.94 -0.65
CA LEU A 33 -4.51 10.28 -0.55
C LEU A 33 -4.65 11.79 -0.42
N CYS A 34 -5.73 12.33 -0.97
CA CYS A 34 -6.24 13.59 -0.45
C CYS A 34 -7.65 13.44 0.06
N ILE A 35 -7.85 13.85 1.30
CA ILE A 35 -9.15 13.91 1.93
C ILE A 35 -9.36 15.27 2.59
N ASP A 36 -10.49 15.90 2.27
CA ASP A 36 -10.89 17.15 2.90
C ASP A 36 -11.35 16.91 4.34
N THR A 37 -10.62 17.45 5.30
CA THR A 37 -11.02 17.37 6.72
C THR A 37 -12.08 18.40 7.08
N SER A 38 -12.18 19.47 6.29
CA SER A 38 -13.17 20.54 6.40
C SER A 38 -13.46 21.09 5.01
N THR A 39 -14.69 21.52 4.78
CA THR A 39 -15.09 22.28 3.58
C THR A 39 -15.57 23.69 3.94
N ILE A 40 -15.47 24.05 5.21
CA ILE A 40 -15.86 25.36 5.74
C ILE A 40 -14.59 26.16 6.02
N CYS A 41 -14.58 27.44 5.64
CA CYS A 41 -13.47 28.34 5.90
C CYS A 41 -13.96 29.60 6.61
N ASN A 42 -13.14 30.12 7.53
CA ASN A 42 -13.35 31.37 8.25
C ASN A 42 -12.96 32.61 7.42
N LEU A 43 -12.20 32.46 6.33
CA LEU A 43 -11.75 33.56 5.47
C LEU A 43 -12.55 33.64 4.15
N LYS A 44 -12.55 34.82 3.52
CA LYS A 44 -13.29 35.12 2.28
C LYS A 44 -12.37 35.50 1.12
N CYS A 45 -11.36 34.67 0.85
CA CYS A 45 -10.32 35.01 -0.12
C CYS A 45 -10.90 35.16 -1.55
N PRO A 46 -10.63 36.27 -2.27
CA PRO A 46 -11.28 36.58 -3.56
C PRO A 46 -11.12 35.52 -4.65
N CYS A 47 -9.95 34.87 -4.74
CA CYS A 47 -9.75 33.85 -5.78
C CYS A 47 -10.32 32.47 -5.36
N CYS A 48 -10.56 32.24 -4.07
CA CYS A 48 -10.93 30.91 -3.56
C CYS A 48 -12.44 30.64 -3.73
N PRO A 49 -12.85 29.55 -4.41
CA PRO A 49 -14.26 29.19 -4.53
C PRO A 49 -14.99 29.04 -3.19
N THR A 50 -14.33 28.42 -2.19
CA THR A 50 -14.89 28.27 -0.83
C THR A 50 -14.99 29.61 -0.10
N GLY A 51 -14.03 30.52 -0.33
CA GLY A 51 -14.06 31.88 0.25
C GLY A 51 -15.16 32.75 -0.36
N ARG A 52 -15.42 32.60 -1.67
CA ARG A 52 -16.52 33.25 -2.38
C ARG A 52 -17.89 32.57 -2.18
N ARG A 53 -17.92 31.39 -1.53
CA ARG A 53 -19.12 30.56 -1.36
C ARG A 53 -19.76 30.15 -2.68
N GLU A 54 -18.93 29.89 -3.68
CA GLU A 54 -19.35 29.44 -5.01
C GLU A 54 -19.23 27.92 -5.18
N ASP A 55 -18.68 27.23 -4.17
CA ASP A 55 -18.66 25.77 -4.15
C ASP A 55 -20.06 25.20 -3.94
N LYS A 56 -20.48 24.35 -4.87
CA LYS A 56 -21.68 23.50 -4.77
C LYS A 56 -21.31 22.14 -4.17
N LEU A 57 -20.35 22.13 -3.25
CA LEU A 57 -19.98 20.96 -2.47
C LEU A 57 -20.79 20.96 -1.17
N SER A 58 -21.12 19.79 -0.65
CA SER A 58 -21.66 19.68 0.69
C SER A 58 -20.65 20.25 1.69
N ARG A 59 -21.17 20.82 2.78
CA ARG A 59 -20.38 21.52 3.80
C ARG A 59 -20.38 20.71 5.09
N GLY A 60 -19.21 20.53 5.69
CA GLY A 60 -19.08 19.81 6.94
C GLY A 60 -17.64 19.45 7.29
N PHE A 61 -17.52 18.56 8.29
CA PHE A 61 -16.26 18.11 8.87
C PHE A 61 -16.15 16.59 8.77
N LEU A 62 -14.95 16.12 8.45
CA LEU A 62 -14.65 14.70 8.40
C LEU A 62 -14.71 14.14 9.83
N LYS A 63 -15.57 13.14 10.05
CA LYS A 63 -15.67 12.48 11.34
C LYS A 63 -14.48 11.56 11.57
N PHE A 64 -13.91 11.59 12.77
CA PHE A 64 -12.80 10.70 13.12
C PHE A 64 -13.16 9.22 12.96
N SER A 65 -14.38 8.83 13.36
CA SER A 65 -14.84 7.45 13.25
C SER A 65 -14.88 6.91 11.81
N ASP A 66 -15.24 7.74 10.83
CA ASP A 66 -15.27 7.36 9.42
C ASP A 66 -13.86 7.29 8.85
N PHE A 67 -13.00 8.27 9.17
CA PHE A 67 -11.59 8.25 8.82
C PHE A 67 -10.88 7.01 9.38
N LYS A 68 -11.09 6.71 10.66
CA LYS A 68 -10.55 5.55 11.35
C LYS A 68 -10.92 4.25 10.64
N LYS A 69 -12.21 4.03 10.35
CA LYS A 69 -12.69 2.84 9.62
C LYS A 69 -12.03 2.72 8.25
N PHE A 70 -11.86 3.85 7.55
CA PHE A 70 -11.23 3.89 6.24
C PHE A 70 -9.73 3.52 6.33
N ILE A 71 -9.00 4.13 7.25
CA ILE A 71 -7.55 3.89 7.44
C ILE A 71 -7.27 2.49 7.98
N ASP A 72 -8.11 1.96 8.87
CA ASP A 72 -7.97 0.57 9.33
C ASP A 72 -8.07 -0.44 8.18
N LYS A 73 -8.82 -0.09 7.14
CA LYS A 73 -9.05 -0.95 5.98
C LYS A 73 -8.05 -0.72 4.84
N TYR A 74 -7.58 0.50 4.64
CA TYR A 74 -6.82 0.88 3.44
C TYR A 74 -5.49 1.59 3.74
N GLY A 75 -5.22 1.97 4.98
CA GLY A 75 -4.07 2.78 5.39
C GLY A 75 -2.72 2.16 5.06
N PHE A 76 -2.61 0.83 5.03
CA PHE A 76 -1.38 0.11 4.68
C PHE A 76 -0.92 0.34 3.22
N LEU A 77 -1.75 0.94 2.37
CA LEU A 77 -1.45 1.25 0.98
C LEU A 77 -1.09 2.73 0.77
N ILE A 78 -1.27 3.56 1.80
CA ILE A 78 -1.16 5.01 1.72
C ILE A 78 0.15 5.41 2.38
N GLU A 79 1.04 6.05 1.62
CA GLU A 79 2.29 6.60 2.12
C GLU A 79 2.07 7.99 2.73
N GLU A 80 1.17 8.79 2.12
CA GLU A 80 0.92 10.15 2.57
C GLU A 80 -0.56 10.55 2.41
N ILE A 81 -1.03 11.44 3.28
CA ILE A 81 -2.37 12.02 3.23
C ILE A 81 -2.28 13.54 3.26
N TYR A 82 -2.82 14.18 2.23
CA TYR A 82 -3.11 15.61 2.24
C TYR A 82 -4.49 15.87 2.83
N LEU A 83 -4.56 16.65 3.91
CA LEU A 83 -5.75 16.80 4.76
C LEU A 83 -6.59 18.06 4.48
N SER A 84 -6.22 18.92 3.53
CA SER A 84 -6.81 20.27 3.41
C SER A 84 -6.83 20.84 2.00
N ASN A 85 -7.74 20.35 1.16
CA ASN A 85 -7.95 20.88 -0.18
C ASN A 85 -8.94 22.06 -0.24
N LYS A 86 -10.02 21.97 0.54
CA LYS A 86 -11.01 23.02 0.75
C LYS A 86 -11.04 23.37 2.24
N GLY A 87 -11.76 24.45 2.55
CA GLY A 87 -12.00 24.85 3.92
C GLY A 87 -10.75 25.27 4.70
N GLU A 88 -10.89 25.25 6.03
CA GLU A 88 -9.83 25.39 7.01
C GLU A 88 -9.86 24.16 7.93
N MET A 89 -8.75 23.41 7.97
CA MET A 89 -8.65 22.13 8.69
C MET A 89 -8.86 22.29 10.20
N PHE A 90 -8.40 23.41 10.78
CA PHE A 90 -8.48 23.64 12.22
C PHE A 90 -9.88 23.96 12.73
N LEU A 91 -10.85 24.16 11.82
CA LEU A 91 -12.26 24.23 12.18
C LEU A 91 -12.87 22.85 12.48
N ASN A 92 -12.22 21.75 12.06
CA ASN A 92 -12.67 20.40 12.43
C ASN A 92 -12.26 20.08 13.88
N PRO A 93 -13.22 19.85 14.80
CA PRO A 93 -12.90 19.59 16.21
C PRO A 93 -12.11 18.29 16.45
N GLU A 94 -12.19 17.32 15.52
CA GLU A 94 -11.52 16.01 15.62
C GLU A 94 -10.21 15.95 14.82
N ILE A 95 -9.71 17.08 14.30
CA ILE A 95 -8.54 17.11 13.39
C ILE A 95 -7.28 16.51 14.01
N PHE A 96 -7.05 16.73 15.31
CA PHE A 96 -5.86 16.25 15.99
C PHE A 96 -5.88 14.73 16.17
N ASP A 97 -7.06 14.14 16.36
CA ASP A 97 -7.23 12.68 16.44
C ASP A 97 -7.05 12.05 15.05
N ILE A 98 -7.55 12.69 14.00
CA ILE A 98 -7.34 12.28 12.60
C ILE A 98 -5.84 12.26 12.24
N ILE A 99 -5.12 13.35 12.53
CA ILE A 99 -3.67 13.45 12.29
C ILE A 99 -2.94 12.35 13.06
N LYS A 100 -3.17 12.28 14.38
CA LYS A 100 -2.51 11.31 15.25
C LYS A 100 -2.74 9.88 14.77
N TYR A 101 -3.95 9.56 14.34
CA TYR A 101 -4.30 8.21 13.91
C TYR A 101 -3.57 7.74 12.65
N ALA A 102 -3.34 8.66 11.71
CA ALA A 102 -2.59 8.42 10.49
C ALA A 102 -1.09 8.31 10.77
N GLU A 103 -0.53 9.24 11.54
CA GLU A 103 0.89 9.27 11.89
C GLU A 103 1.29 8.05 12.75
N ASP A 104 0.45 7.64 13.71
CA ASP A 104 0.65 6.42 14.52
C ASP A 104 0.69 5.13 13.64
N ARG A 105 0.27 5.21 12.37
CA ARG A 105 0.31 4.12 11.38
C ARG A 105 1.41 4.30 10.32
N GLY A 106 2.29 5.28 10.50
CA GLY A 106 3.39 5.57 9.58
C GLY A 106 2.93 6.23 8.28
N ILE A 107 1.73 6.84 8.26
CA ILE A 107 1.23 7.58 7.11
C ILE A 107 1.58 9.05 7.27
N TYR A 108 2.39 9.57 6.35
CA TYR A 108 2.87 10.94 6.38
C TYR A 108 1.72 11.93 6.16
N THR A 109 1.39 12.76 7.16
CA THR A 109 0.33 13.76 7.03
C THR A 109 0.89 15.12 6.65
N TYR A 110 0.24 15.74 5.66
CA TYR A 110 0.54 17.11 5.28
C TYR A 110 -0.72 17.90 4.99
N ALA A 111 -0.64 19.22 5.20
CA ALA A 111 -1.79 20.09 5.10
C ALA A 111 -1.40 21.55 4.82
N ASP A 112 -2.27 22.24 4.08
CA ASP A 112 -2.33 23.69 4.02
C ASP A 112 -3.31 24.25 5.08
N THR A 113 -2.99 25.40 5.65
CA THR A 113 -3.85 26.13 6.61
C THR A 113 -3.69 27.65 6.48
N ASN A 114 -4.73 28.40 6.80
CA ASN A 114 -4.67 29.85 7.00
C ASN A 114 -4.30 30.25 8.44
N LEU A 115 -4.36 29.32 9.39
CA LEU A 115 -3.99 29.46 10.81
C LEU A 115 -4.69 30.58 11.61
N ASN A 116 -5.76 31.20 11.08
CA ASN A 116 -6.47 32.28 11.77
C ASN A 116 -7.45 31.80 12.84
N TYR A 117 -7.87 30.53 12.77
CA TYR A 117 -8.61 29.85 13.83
C TYR A 117 -7.66 28.90 14.57
N PHE A 118 -6.79 29.47 15.41
CA PHE A 118 -5.75 28.72 16.08
C PHE A 118 -5.37 29.36 17.42
N ASN A 119 -5.11 28.54 18.44
CA ASN A 119 -4.76 29.00 19.79
C ASN A 119 -3.66 28.11 20.41
N GLU A 120 -3.20 28.48 21.60
CA GLU A 120 -2.11 27.78 22.30
C GLU A 120 -2.42 26.30 22.56
N LYS A 121 -3.65 25.97 22.99
CA LYS A 121 -4.06 24.57 23.22
C LYS A 121 -4.00 23.75 21.92
N MET A 122 -4.39 24.36 20.80
CA MET A 122 -4.34 23.74 19.48
C MET A 122 -2.90 23.54 18.99
N ALA A 123 -2.01 24.49 19.27
CA ALA A 123 -0.58 24.36 18.97
C ALA A 123 0.06 23.17 19.69
N GLU A 124 -0.24 23.00 20.98
CA GLU A 124 0.22 21.85 21.76
C GLU A 124 -0.31 20.53 21.19
N LYS A 125 -1.60 20.47 20.88
CA LYS A 125 -2.25 19.29 20.29
C LYS A 125 -1.68 18.95 18.92
N LEU A 126 -1.41 19.95 18.07
CA LEU A 126 -0.82 19.75 16.75
C LEU A 126 0.54 19.05 16.85
N VAL A 127 1.44 19.57 17.70
CA VAL A 127 2.78 18.99 17.87
C VAL A 127 2.67 17.58 18.45
N LYS A 128 1.82 17.35 19.45
CA LYS A 128 1.60 16.02 20.04
C LYS A 128 0.93 15.03 19.09
N SER A 129 0.13 15.50 18.13
CA SER A 129 -0.51 14.65 17.13
C SER A 129 0.48 14.12 16.08
N GLY A 130 1.69 14.69 15.99
CA GLY A 130 2.74 14.19 15.11
C GLY A 130 2.64 14.64 13.66
N MET A 131 1.84 15.67 13.34
CA MET A 131 1.73 16.24 11.98
C MET A 131 3.12 16.38 11.34
N SER A 132 3.32 15.80 10.15
CA SER A 132 4.62 15.80 9.51
C SER A 132 4.95 17.14 8.84
N TRP A 133 4.02 17.73 8.07
CA TRP A 133 4.24 18.96 7.32
C TRP A 133 3.04 19.89 7.31
N LEU A 134 3.27 21.17 7.59
CA LEU A 134 2.23 22.19 7.60
C LEU A 134 2.65 23.39 6.75
N THR A 135 1.93 23.58 5.66
CA THR A 135 2.07 24.73 4.79
C THR A 135 1.09 25.82 5.24
N ILE A 136 1.61 26.96 5.64
CA ILE A 136 0.85 28.08 6.19
C ILE A 136 0.76 29.15 5.10
N ALA A 137 -0.47 29.53 4.76
CA ALA A 137 -0.73 30.39 3.64
C ALA A 137 -0.76 31.86 4.08
N ILE A 138 0.34 32.57 3.83
CA ILE A 138 0.57 33.95 4.27
C ILE A 138 0.98 34.81 3.06
N ASP A 139 0.02 35.52 2.50
CA ASP A 139 0.19 36.21 1.21
C ASP A 139 0.53 37.70 1.37
N GLY A 140 1.49 38.01 2.26
CA GLY A 140 1.99 39.36 2.54
C GLY A 140 2.97 39.36 3.73
N ALA A 141 3.72 40.45 3.91
CA ALA A 141 4.61 40.67 5.05
C ALA A 141 4.04 41.68 6.08
N SER A 142 2.84 42.22 5.85
CA SER A 142 2.17 43.14 6.75
C SER A 142 0.66 42.91 6.76
N GLN A 143 -0.03 43.34 7.82
CA GLN A 143 -1.51 43.29 7.88
C GLN A 143 -2.15 43.99 6.68
N LYS A 144 -1.57 45.12 6.25
CA LYS A 144 -2.08 45.95 5.16
C LYS A 144 -2.10 45.21 3.82
N THR A 145 -1.07 44.44 3.49
CA THR A 145 -1.02 43.65 2.25
C THR A 145 -1.73 42.32 2.39
N TYR A 146 -1.51 41.61 3.50
CA TYR A 146 -2.15 40.33 3.80
C TYR A 146 -3.68 40.39 3.68
N SER A 147 -4.31 41.42 4.24
CA SER A 147 -5.77 41.56 4.25
C SER A 147 -6.39 41.76 2.87
N LYS A 148 -5.63 42.22 1.87
CA LYS A 148 -6.17 42.47 0.52
C LYS A 148 -6.62 41.18 -0.15
N TYR A 149 -5.92 40.09 0.09
CA TYR A 149 -6.28 38.77 -0.41
C TYR A 149 -6.91 37.89 0.68
N ARG A 150 -6.37 37.88 1.90
CA ARG A 150 -6.84 37.04 3.02
C ARG A 150 -7.93 37.78 3.80
N ILE A 151 -9.04 38.10 3.15
CA ILE A 151 -10.15 38.89 3.71
C ILE A 151 -10.69 38.22 4.99
N GLY A 152 -10.72 39.01 6.07
CA GLY A 152 -11.10 38.56 7.43
C GLY A 152 -9.96 37.94 8.24
N GLY A 153 -8.74 37.91 7.70
CA GLY A 153 -7.56 37.39 8.37
C GLY A 153 -6.78 38.46 9.13
N ASP A 154 -6.04 38.01 10.14
CA ASP A 154 -5.15 38.77 10.99
C ASP A 154 -3.74 38.18 10.90
N PHE A 155 -2.84 38.94 10.30
CA PHE A 155 -1.45 38.59 10.09
C PHE A 155 -0.75 38.26 11.41
N ASN A 156 -0.94 39.08 12.44
CA ASN A 156 -0.29 38.90 13.73
C ASN A 156 -0.74 37.62 14.42
N LYS A 157 -2.02 37.25 14.30
CA LYS A 157 -2.52 35.96 14.81
C LYS A 157 -1.83 34.77 14.14
N VAL A 158 -1.61 34.84 12.83
CA VAL A 158 -0.92 33.77 12.10
C VAL A 158 0.54 33.66 12.54
N ILE A 159 1.25 34.78 12.63
CA ILE A 159 2.64 34.80 13.12
C ILE A 159 2.71 34.26 14.54
N ARG A 160 1.80 34.67 15.43
CA ARG A 160 1.70 34.14 16.79
C ARG A 160 1.43 32.64 16.81
N GLY A 161 0.59 32.13 15.91
CA GLY A 161 0.33 30.70 15.75
C GLY A 161 1.61 29.92 15.42
N VAL A 162 2.44 30.43 14.51
CA VAL A 162 3.75 29.84 14.15
C VAL A 162 4.68 29.80 15.36
N GLU A 163 4.80 30.90 16.10
CA GLU A 163 5.61 30.97 17.32
C GLU A 163 5.18 29.94 18.35
N LEU A 164 3.88 29.77 18.56
CA LEU A 164 3.32 28.79 19.49
C LEU A 164 3.66 27.35 19.05
N ILE A 165 3.59 27.04 17.75
CA ILE A 165 4.00 25.72 17.24
C ILE A 165 5.48 25.48 17.54
N ASN A 166 6.35 26.43 17.22
CA ASN A 166 7.79 26.31 17.49
C ASN A 166 8.11 26.20 19.00
N LYS A 167 7.38 26.93 19.86
CA LYS A 167 7.47 26.82 21.32
C LYS A 167 7.21 25.38 21.76
N PHE A 168 6.14 24.74 21.29
CA PHE A 168 5.82 23.36 21.66
C PHE A 168 6.73 22.32 21.00
N LYS A 169 7.20 22.55 19.77
CA LYS A 169 8.26 21.73 19.15
C LYS A 169 9.50 21.67 20.04
N LYS A 170 9.97 22.84 20.51
CA LYS A 170 11.10 22.93 21.45
C LYS A 170 10.78 22.23 22.78
N LYS A 171 9.60 22.48 23.36
CA LYS A 171 9.18 21.89 24.65
C LYS A 171 9.21 20.36 24.64
N TYR A 172 8.80 19.73 23.54
CA TYR A 172 8.72 18.27 23.42
C TYR A 172 9.88 17.64 22.65
N GLY A 173 10.90 18.42 22.25
CA GLY A 173 12.00 17.93 21.41
C GLY A 173 11.54 17.43 20.04
N SER A 174 10.40 17.89 19.53
CA SER A 174 9.85 17.46 18.25
C SER A 174 10.48 18.21 17.08
N GLN A 175 10.86 17.48 16.04
CA GLN A 175 11.30 18.05 14.77
C GLN A 175 10.13 18.45 13.87
N THR A 176 8.94 17.86 14.09
CA THR A 176 7.74 18.05 13.29
C THR A 176 6.66 18.85 14.03
N PRO A 177 5.74 19.54 13.31
CA PRO A 177 5.69 19.64 11.85
C PRO A 177 6.83 20.48 11.26
N HIS A 178 7.25 20.14 10.05
CA HIS A 178 7.96 21.07 9.19
C HIS A 178 7.01 22.20 8.78
N LEU A 179 7.42 23.44 9.02
CA LEU A 179 6.60 24.61 8.74
C LEU A 179 7.06 25.25 7.44
N GLU A 180 6.13 25.51 6.54
CA GLU A 180 6.40 26.12 5.25
C GLU A 180 5.49 27.33 5.03
N TRP A 181 6.07 28.46 4.67
CA TRP A 181 5.34 29.67 4.31
C TRP A 181 5.04 29.62 2.80
N GLN A 182 3.76 29.43 2.44
CA GLN A 182 3.29 29.63 1.07
C GLN A 182 2.97 31.11 0.84
N PHE A 183 3.63 31.71 -0.15
CA PHE A 183 3.40 33.07 -0.59
C PHE A 183 2.86 33.08 -2.03
N ILE A 184 1.57 33.35 -2.22
CA ILE A 184 1.00 33.61 -3.54
C ILE A 184 1.36 35.02 -3.96
N VAL A 185 2.05 35.14 -5.10
CA VAL A 185 2.49 36.45 -5.61
C VAL A 185 1.36 37.15 -6.38
N PHE A 186 1.11 38.38 -5.98
CA PHE A 186 0.18 39.34 -6.58
C PHE A 186 0.87 40.70 -6.76
N GLY A 187 0.38 41.54 -7.66
CA GLY A 187 0.90 42.91 -7.85
C GLY A 187 0.91 43.76 -6.57
N HIS A 188 -0.03 43.56 -5.65
CA HIS A 188 -0.06 44.29 -4.38
C HIS A 188 0.94 43.81 -3.32
N ASN A 189 1.56 42.63 -3.48
CA ASN A 189 2.49 42.05 -2.51
C ASN A 189 3.86 41.67 -3.12
N GLU A 190 4.06 41.83 -4.44
CA GLU A 190 5.28 41.37 -5.15
C GLU A 190 6.58 41.99 -4.61
N LYS A 191 6.50 43.19 -4.02
CA LYS A 191 7.65 43.88 -3.41
C LYS A 191 8.03 43.31 -2.04
N GLU A 192 7.15 42.56 -1.39
CA GLU A 192 7.35 42.04 -0.03
C GLU A 192 7.98 40.64 0.02
N ILE A 193 8.18 39.97 -1.12
CA ILE A 193 8.70 38.58 -1.17
C ILE A 193 10.01 38.43 -0.38
N GLY A 194 10.93 39.41 -0.51
CA GLY A 194 12.22 39.38 0.19
C GLY A 194 12.11 39.57 1.70
N GLU A 195 11.16 40.40 2.15
CA GLU A 195 10.89 40.62 3.57
C GLU A 195 10.19 39.40 4.18
N ALA A 196 9.16 38.88 3.51
CA ALA A 196 8.44 37.67 3.92
C ALA A 196 9.40 36.48 4.08
N LYS A 197 10.38 36.31 3.17
CA LYS A 197 11.42 35.30 3.32
C LYS A 197 12.27 35.50 4.59
N LYS A 198 12.75 36.73 4.85
CA LYS A 198 13.53 37.02 6.06
C LYS A 198 12.73 36.74 7.33
N MET A 199 11.42 37.00 7.31
CA MET A 199 10.52 36.68 8.43
C MET A 199 10.36 35.16 8.58
N ALA A 200 10.16 34.43 7.49
CA ALA A 200 10.08 32.97 7.50
C ALA A 200 11.34 32.34 8.10
N ASP A 201 12.53 32.82 7.71
CA ASP A 201 13.81 32.35 8.25
C ASP A 201 13.89 32.58 9.78
N LYS A 202 13.51 33.78 10.26
CA LYS A 202 13.45 34.09 11.70
C LYS A 202 12.45 33.23 12.47
N LEU A 203 11.36 32.83 11.81
CA LEU A 203 10.31 31.98 12.36
C LEU A 203 10.58 30.48 12.16
N ASN A 204 11.78 30.10 11.70
CA ASN A 204 12.17 28.71 11.45
C ASN A 204 11.18 27.99 10.51
N MET A 205 10.83 28.65 9.41
CA MET A 205 9.98 28.12 8.35
C MET A 205 10.75 28.04 7.04
N SER A 206 10.45 27.03 6.21
CA SER A 206 10.78 27.10 4.78
C SER A 206 9.88 28.13 4.08
N PHE A 207 10.28 28.58 2.89
CA PHE A 207 9.57 29.61 2.14
C PHE A 207 9.45 29.23 0.66
N PHE A 208 8.24 29.27 0.10
CA PHE A 208 8.03 29.10 -1.34
C PHE A 208 7.06 30.12 -1.90
N VAL A 209 7.32 30.49 -3.16
CA VAL A 209 6.50 31.43 -3.91
C VAL A 209 5.66 30.67 -4.92
N ARG A 210 4.37 30.99 -5.00
CA ARG A 210 3.42 30.37 -5.92
C ARG A 210 2.76 31.42 -6.80
N LYS A 211 2.53 31.07 -8.07
CA LYS A 211 1.74 31.92 -8.98
C LYS A 211 0.24 31.83 -8.64
N SER A 212 -0.46 32.96 -8.71
CA SER A 212 -1.94 32.96 -8.65
C SER A 212 -2.52 32.10 -9.78
N PHE A 213 -3.55 31.33 -9.45
CA PHE A 213 -4.34 30.60 -10.46
C PHE A 213 -5.37 31.51 -11.15
N ASP A 214 -5.77 32.58 -10.48
CA ASP A 214 -6.64 33.60 -11.04
C ASP A 214 -5.79 34.60 -11.83
N LYS A 215 -6.03 34.64 -13.15
CA LYS A 215 -5.31 35.51 -14.10
C LYS A 215 -5.84 36.94 -14.11
N ASN A 216 -6.92 37.25 -13.38
CA ASN A 216 -7.59 38.54 -13.41
C ASN A 216 -7.46 39.29 -12.08
N PHE A 217 -7.06 38.62 -11.00
CA PHE A 217 -6.93 39.24 -9.68
C PHE A 217 -5.50 39.73 -9.40
N SER A 218 -5.32 41.05 -9.32
CA SER A 218 -4.08 41.71 -8.90
C SER A 218 -2.82 41.11 -9.54
N LEU A 219 -2.71 41.17 -10.86
CA LEU A 219 -1.59 40.61 -11.61
C LEU A 219 -0.23 41.23 -11.18
N PRO A 220 0.83 40.41 -11.02
CA PRO A 220 2.18 40.92 -10.81
C PRO A 220 2.67 41.75 -12.01
N SER A 221 3.26 42.92 -11.76
CA SER A 221 3.72 43.83 -12.81
C SER A 221 4.95 43.29 -13.56
N LYS A 222 5.78 42.51 -12.86
CA LYS A 222 7.08 42.01 -13.34
C LYS A 222 7.23 40.50 -13.12
N LEU A 223 6.21 39.71 -13.45
CA LEU A 223 6.21 38.25 -13.20
C LEU A 223 7.45 37.54 -13.77
N ASN A 224 7.94 37.95 -14.94
CA ASN A 224 9.15 37.37 -15.55
C ASN A 224 10.42 37.66 -14.75
N GLU A 225 10.57 38.84 -14.16
CA GLU A 225 11.71 39.16 -13.29
C GLU A 225 11.61 38.38 -11.97
N ILE A 226 10.40 38.25 -11.41
CA ILE A 226 10.13 37.47 -10.21
C ILE A 226 10.51 36.00 -10.43
N ARG A 227 10.16 35.42 -11.59
CA ARG A 227 10.55 34.05 -11.98
C ARG A 227 12.06 33.84 -12.06
N LYS A 228 12.81 34.85 -12.51
CA LYS A 228 14.29 34.79 -12.57
C LYS A 228 14.91 34.87 -11.18
N LYS A 229 14.35 35.71 -10.32
CA LYS A 229 14.88 35.97 -8.96
C LYS A 229 14.45 34.92 -7.93
N TRP A 230 13.26 34.34 -8.09
CA TRP A 230 12.64 33.42 -7.16
C TRP A 230 12.18 32.16 -7.87
N LYS A 231 12.31 31.01 -7.20
CA LYS A 231 11.74 29.75 -7.69
C LYS A 231 10.23 29.77 -7.50
N VAL A 232 9.50 30.26 -8.51
CA VAL A 232 8.03 30.34 -8.51
C VAL A 232 7.44 29.00 -8.95
N TYR A 233 6.55 28.44 -8.14
CA TYR A 233 5.78 27.25 -8.52
C TYR A 233 4.60 27.62 -9.42
N GLU A 234 4.55 27.05 -10.63
CA GLU A 234 3.57 27.40 -11.67
C GLU A 234 2.52 26.31 -11.95
N GLY A 235 2.69 25.11 -11.39
CA GLY A 235 1.70 24.03 -11.48
C GLY A 235 1.49 23.42 -12.88
N GLU A 236 2.30 23.77 -13.88
CA GLU A 236 2.17 23.25 -15.24
C GLU A 236 2.57 21.77 -15.30
N LYS A 237 1.58 20.90 -15.49
CA LYS A 237 1.77 19.52 -15.92
C LYS A 237 1.04 19.33 -17.25
N ASN A 238 1.72 18.77 -18.24
CA ASN A 238 1.15 18.41 -19.55
C ASN A 238 0.12 17.26 -19.46
N PHE A 239 -0.08 16.68 -18.28
CA PHE A 239 -0.95 15.55 -18.01
C PHE A 239 -1.43 15.57 -16.54
N CYS A 240 -2.73 15.35 -16.32
CA CYS A 240 -3.30 15.27 -14.97
C CYS A 240 -3.27 13.82 -14.47
N GLU A 241 -2.36 13.52 -13.54
CA GLU A 241 -2.24 12.19 -12.92
C GLU A 241 -3.12 12.01 -11.67
N GLN A 242 -3.84 13.05 -11.23
CA GLN A 242 -4.50 13.09 -9.92
C GLN A 242 -5.56 12.00 -9.74
N LEU A 243 -6.26 11.60 -10.81
CA LEU A 243 -7.22 10.47 -10.77
C LEU A 243 -6.56 9.11 -10.47
N TRP A 244 -5.24 8.99 -10.65
CA TRP A 244 -4.44 7.80 -10.45
C TRP A 244 -3.56 7.85 -9.19
N THR A 245 -3.06 9.03 -8.85
CA THR A 245 -2.02 9.17 -7.82
C THR A 245 -2.51 9.83 -6.53
N ALA A 246 -3.56 10.65 -6.58
CA ALA A 246 -4.09 11.37 -5.43
C ALA A 246 -5.56 11.81 -5.61
N PRO A 247 -6.51 10.88 -5.82
CA PRO A 247 -7.89 11.24 -6.05
C PRO A 247 -8.45 11.98 -4.83
N ARG A 248 -9.08 13.12 -5.08
CA ARG A 248 -9.69 13.92 -4.01
C ARG A 248 -10.93 13.23 -3.44
N ILE A 249 -11.02 13.20 -2.12
CA ILE A 249 -12.16 12.72 -1.34
C ILE A 249 -12.69 13.86 -0.48
N ASN A 250 -13.98 14.15 -0.56
CA ASN A 250 -14.64 15.14 0.30
C ASN A 250 -14.83 14.59 1.73
N TYR A 251 -15.10 15.45 2.71
CA TYR A 251 -15.23 15.09 4.13
C TYR A 251 -16.25 13.98 4.42
N ASN A 252 -17.27 13.83 3.56
CA ASN A 252 -18.33 12.83 3.67
C ASN A 252 -18.02 11.52 2.92
N GLY A 253 -16.81 11.39 2.36
CA GLY A 253 -16.38 10.22 1.59
C GLY A 253 -16.67 10.28 0.10
N ASN A 254 -17.30 11.35 -0.42
CA ASN A 254 -17.54 11.52 -1.85
C ASN A 254 -16.21 11.70 -2.60
N VAL A 255 -15.95 10.86 -3.60
CA VAL A 255 -14.76 10.99 -4.45
C VAL A 255 -15.03 12.01 -5.53
N LEU A 256 -14.32 13.14 -5.45
CA LEU A 256 -14.34 14.20 -6.45
C LEU A 256 -13.32 13.89 -7.57
N GLY A 257 -12.20 13.25 -7.22
CA GLY A 257 -11.14 12.89 -8.16
C GLY A 257 -10.16 14.02 -8.51
N CYS A 258 -10.54 15.30 -8.40
CA CYS A 258 -9.69 16.44 -8.75
C CYS A 258 -9.79 17.60 -7.73
N CYS A 259 -8.68 18.33 -7.49
CA CYS A 259 -8.66 19.50 -6.60
C CYS A 259 -9.40 20.73 -7.13
N LEU A 260 -9.56 20.82 -8.46
CA LEU A 260 -10.26 21.92 -9.14
C LEU A 260 -11.78 21.77 -9.14
N LEU A 261 -12.30 20.60 -8.76
CA LEU A 261 -13.74 20.34 -8.77
C LEU A 261 -14.39 20.99 -7.54
N TYR A 262 -15.47 21.76 -7.77
CA TYR A 262 -16.23 22.47 -6.76
C TYR A 262 -17.76 22.26 -6.88
N ASP A 263 -18.22 21.27 -7.66
CA ASP A 263 -19.64 20.93 -7.83
C ASP A 263 -19.87 19.43 -7.63
N GLU A 264 -20.66 19.07 -6.61
CA GLU A 264 -20.85 17.69 -6.18
C GLU A 264 -21.58 16.81 -7.20
N LYS A 265 -22.28 17.38 -8.18
CA LYS A 265 -22.95 16.60 -9.23
C LYS A 265 -21.99 15.72 -10.05
N TYR A 266 -20.70 16.06 -10.02
CA TYR A 266 -19.63 15.32 -10.68
C TYR A 266 -19.01 14.21 -9.83
N THR A 267 -19.52 13.96 -8.62
CA THR A 267 -19.03 12.90 -7.71
C THR A 267 -18.94 11.54 -8.40
N LEU A 268 -17.84 10.82 -8.14
CA LEU A 268 -17.51 9.54 -8.80
C LEU A 268 -17.98 8.31 -8.00
N GLY A 269 -18.35 8.50 -6.73
CA GLY A 269 -18.89 7.51 -5.80
C GLY A 269 -18.54 7.89 -4.36
N ASN A 270 -18.94 7.10 -3.36
CA ASN A 270 -18.66 7.37 -1.96
C ASN A 270 -17.85 6.24 -1.29
N VAL A 271 -16.63 6.51 -0.84
CA VAL A 271 -15.73 5.47 -0.32
C VAL A 271 -16.09 4.96 1.07
N PHE A 272 -16.83 5.74 1.86
CA PHE A 272 -17.26 5.33 3.19
C PHE A 272 -18.46 4.38 3.12
N LYS A 273 -19.31 4.54 2.09
CA LYS A 273 -20.48 3.68 1.86
C LYS A 273 -20.13 2.47 0.99
N GLU A 274 -19.38 2.68 -0.07
CA GLU A 274 -19.17 1.67 -1.12
C GLU A 274 -17.82 0.95 -1.01
N GLY A 275 -16.87 1.52 -0.28
CA GLY A 275 -15.49 1.07 -0.18
C GLY A 275 -14.59 1.66 -1.28
N PHE A 276 -13.33 1.94 -0.91
CA PHE A 276 -12.38 2.67 -1.76
C PHE A 276 -12.24 2.05 -3.15
N PHE A 277 -11.89 0.76 -3.22
CA PHE A 277 -11.65 0.07 -4.50
C PHE A 277 -12.88 0.01 -5.41
N LYS A 278 -14.09 -0.09 -4.85
CA LYS A 278 -15.32 -0.12 -5.64
C LYS A 278 -15.54 1.21 -6.34
N VAL A 279 -15.29 2.32 -5.67
CA VAL A 279 -15.37 3.67 -6.25
C VAL A 279 -14.20 3.93 -7.19
N TYR A 280 -12.98 3.66 -6.73
CA TYR A 280 -11.74 3.90 -7.46
C TYR A 280 -11.64 3.07 -8.75
N ASN A 281 -12.20 1.85 -8.78
CA ASN A 281 -12.31 1.01 -9.98
C ASN A 281 -13.73 1.01 -10.57
N GLY A 282 -14.58 1.93 -10.09
CA GLY A 282 -15.98 2.06 -10.46
C GLY A 282 -16.17 2.61 -11.87
N LYS A 283 -17.38 2.46 -12.41
CA LYS A 283 -17.71 2.88 -13.79
C LYS A 283 -17.41 4.37 -14.01
N ARG A 284 -17.80 5.25 -13.07
CA ARG A 284 -17.61 6.71 -13.18
C ARG A 284 -16.14 7.12 -13.12
N MET A 285 -15.36 6.58 -12.17
CA MET A 285 -13.92 6.83 -12.08
C MET A 285 -13.17 6.32 -13.32
N LYS A 286 -13.49 5.12 -13.79
CA LYS A 286 -12.93 4.58 -15.05
C LYS A 286 -13.28 5.48 -16.23
N LYS A 287 -14.53 5.91 -16.35
CA LYS A 287 -14.96 6.85 -17.38
C LYS A 287 -14.21 8.18 -17.30
N ALA A 288 -13.98 8.72 -16.10
CA ALA A 288 -13.17 9.92 -15.91
C ALA A 288 -11.72 9.73 -16.38
N ARG A 289 -11.08 8.62 -16.01
CA ARG A 289 -9.74 8.26 -16.48
C ARG A 289 -9.70 8.04 -17.99
N ASP A 290 -10.68 7.34 -18.53
CA ASP A 290 -10.81 7.10 -19.96
C ASP A 290 -11.02 8.43 -20.69
N ILE A 291 -11.80 9.37 -20.16
CA ILE A 291 -11.89 10.73 -20.69
C ILE A 291 -10.50 11.38 -20.66
N VAL A 292 -9.80 11.46 -19.53
CA VAL A 292 -8.47 12.08 -19.46
C VAL A 292 -7.46 11.45 -20.43
N LEU A 293 -7.46 10.13 -20.55
CA LEU A 293 -6.66 9.34 -21.50
C LEU A 293 -7.19 9.37 -22.95
N GLY A 294 -8.21 10.19 -23.23
CA GLY A 294 -8.79 10.30 -24.55
C GLY A 294 -9.56 9.06 -25.04
N LYS A 295 -9.81 8.05 -24.19
CA LYS A 295 -10.47 6.74 -24.45
C LYS A 295 -11.99 6.73 -24.47
N ALA A 296 -12.65 7.77 -24.00
CA ALA A 296 -14.11 7.84 -23.97
C ALA A 296 -14.61 9.19 -24.49
N ASN A 297 -15.74 9.25 -25.17
CA ASN A 297 -16.31 10.52 -25.62
C ASN A 297 -16.66 11.46 -24.46
N PHE A 298 -16.85 12.74 -24.81
CA PHE A 298 -17.35 13.76 -23.90
C PHE A 298 -18.59 13.27 -23.12
N ASP A 299 -18.60 13.50 -21.81
CA ASP A 299 -19.72 13.22 -20.93
C ASP A 299 -19.93 14.40 -19.97
N LYS A 300 -21.05 15.11 -20.16
CA LYS A 300 -21.44 16.26 -19.33
C LYS A 300 -21.60 15.94 -17.83
N THR A 301 -21.63 14.66 -17.45
CA THR A 301 -21.72 14.19 -16.05
C THR A 301 -20.35 13.91 -15.41
N ILE A 302 -19.25 14.09 -16.16
CA ILE A 302 -17.87 13.88 -15.72
C ILE A 302 -17.07 15.16 -15.95
N PHE A 303 -16.56 15.75 -14.85
CA PHE A 303 -15.85 17.03 -14.88
C PHE A 303 -14.68 17.06 -15.90
N CYS A 304 -13.96 15.95 -16.05
CA CYS A 304 -12.82 15.83 -16.95
C CYS A 304 -13.15 16.08 -18.43
N SER A 305 -14.42 16.02 -18.83
CA SER A 305 -14.84 16.32 -20.21
C SER A 305 -14.72 17.79 -20.58
N ASN A 306 -14.75 18.70 -19.60
CA ASN A 306 -14.58 20.14 -19.80
C ASN A 306 -13.15 20.61 -19.45
N CYS A 307 -12.21 19.68 -19.35
CA CYS A 307 -10.88 19.94 -18.80
C CYS A 307 -9.85 20.10 -19.92
N GLU A 308 -9.04 21.16 -19.84
CA GLU A 308 -8.08 21.56 -20.89
C GLU A 308 -6.87 20.60 -21.07
N PHE A 309 -6.74 19.54 -20.25
CA PHE A 309 -5.54 18.70 -20.14
C PHE A 309 -5.59 17.31 -20.84
N ARG A 310 -6.12 17.14 -22.07
CA ARG A 310 -6.54 15.81 -22.63
C ARG A 310 -5.89 15.34 -23.97
N LYS A 311 -5.42 14.05 -24.12
CA LYS A 311 -5.08 13.33 -25.41
C LYS A 311 -5.27 11.75 -25.39
N LYS A 312 -5.39 11.11 -26.59
CA LYS A 312 -6.09 9.88 -27.17
C LYS A 312 -5.75 8.36 -26.80
N PRO A 313 -6.53 7.32 -27.28
CA PRO A 313 -6.64 5.93 -26.70
C PRO A 313 -6.58 4.64 -27.61
N ILE A 314 -6.61 3.40 -27.02
CA ILE A 314 -7.09 2.05 -27.56
C ILE A 314 -7.57 1.06 -26.41
N PRO A 315 -8.51 0.07 -26.59
CA PRO A 315 -9.18 -0.74 -25.52
C PRO A 315 -9.21 -2.32 -25.59
N THR A 316 -9.86 -2.97 -24.56
CA THR A 316 -10.60 -4.30 -24.43
C THR A 316 -10.00 -5.45 -23.56
N PRO A 317 -10.73 -6.54 -23.12
CA PRO A 317 -12.11 -6.77 -22.62
C PRO A 317 -12.21 -7.59 -21.26
N LYS A 318 -13.41 -8.09 -20.85
CA LYS A 318 -13.77 -8.72 -19.52
C LYS A 318 -14.50 -10.08 -19.62
N ALA A 319 -14.55 -10.87 -18.52
CA ALA A 319 -15.60 -11.89 -18.24
C ALA A 319 -15.90 -12.15 -16.73
N LYS A 320 -16.99 -12.90 -16.43
CA LYS A 320 -17.78 -13.07 -15.17
C LYS A 320 -17.69 -14.52 -14.54
N PRO A 321 -18.25 -14.77 -13.32
CA PRO A 321 -18.02 -16.00 -12.50
C PRO A 321 -19.26 -16.89 -12.23
N THR A 322 -19.12 -18.10 -11.64
CA THR A 322 -20.15 -18.81 -10.77
C THR A 322 -19.72 -20.13 -10.07
N SER A 323 -20.48 -20.49 -8.99
CA SER A 323 -20.72 -21.82 -8.31
C SER A 323 -20.04 -22.10 -6.93
N PRO A 324 -20.62 -22.98 -6.06
CA PRO A 324 -20.29 -23.07 -4.62
C PRO A 324 -18.98 -23.81 -4.37
N ARG A 325 -18.24 -23.34 -3.37
CA ARG A 325 -16.79 -23.48 -3.28
C ARG A 325 -16.37 -24.65 -2.38
N LYS A 326 -15.34 -25.42 -2.80
CA LYS A 326 -14.69 -26.53 -2.06
C LYS A 326 -13.45 -26.04 -1.27
N GLU A 327 -12.78 -26.88 -0.48
CA GLU A 327 -11.47 -26.53 0.12
C GLU A 327 -10.31 -26.97 -0.77
N LEU A 328 -9.15 -26.31 -0.67
CA LEU A 328 -7.96 -26.61 -1.47
C LEU A 328 -6.69 -26.78 -0.62
N ILE A 329 -5.94 -27.86 -0.86
CA ILE A 329 -4.54 -27.98 -0.46
C ILE A 329 -3.64 -27.70 -1.66
N VAL A 330 -2.55 -26.97 -1.45
CA VAL A 330 -1.60 -26.59 -2.50
C VAL A 330 -0.16 -26.84 -2.05
N THR A 331 0.67 -27.34 -2.96
CA THR A 331 2.13 -27.28 -2.85
C THR A 331 2.75 -26.74 -4.14
N LEU A 332 4.03 -26.40 -4.10
CA LEU A 332 4.77 -25.78 -5.19
C LEU A 332 6.03 -26.61 -5.48
N ALA A 333 6.28 -26.90 -6.75
CA ALA A 333 7.51 -27.56 -7.18
C ALA A 333 7.94 -27.14 -8.59
N ASP A 334 9.22 -27.32 -8.87
CA ASP A 334 9.78 -27.42 -10.22
C ASP A 334 10.14 -28.88 -10.53
N LYS A 335 10.85 -29.11 -11.64
CA LYS A 335 11.33 -30.42 -12.06
C LYS A 335 12.24 -31.14 -11.06
N ASN A 336 12.91 -30.40 -10.17
CA ASN A 336 13.85 -30.96 -9.19
C ASN A 336 13.16 -31.36 -7.89
N PHE A 337 11.93 -30.89 -7.66
CA PHE A 337 11.17 -31.11 -6.42
C PHE A 337 9.90 -31.96 -6.61
N ILE A 338 9.82 -32.75 -7.70
CA ILE A 338 8.65 -33.58 -8.01
C ILE A 338 8.39 -34.61 -6.92
N ASP A 339 9.42 -35.35 -6.49
CA ASP A 339 9.27 -36.42 -5.48
C ASP A 339 8.88 -35.83 -4.12
N GLN A 340 9.37 -34.64 -3.80
CA GLN A 340 9.01 -33.89 -2.61
C GLN A 340 7.52 -33.50 -2.64
N ALA A 341 7.03 -32.98 -3.78
CA ALA A 341 5.60 -32.71 -3.94
C ALA A 341 4.73 -33.98 -3.82
N LYS A 342 5.18 -35.11 -4.41
CA LYS A 342 4.50 -36.42 -4.25
C LYS A 342 4.46 -36.84 -2.79
N GLN A 343 5.57 -36.70 -2.08
CA GLN A 343 5.68 -37.06 -0.67
C GLN A 343 4.77 -36.19 0.21
N VAL A 344 4.71 -34.87 -0.02
CA VAL A 344 3.79 -33.96 0.67
C VAL A 344 2.35 -34.42 0.48
N PHE A 345 1.90 -34.62 -0.77
CA PHE A 345 0.54 -35.07 -1.04
C PHE A 345 0.22 -36.44 -0.44
N SER A 346 1.16 -37.39 -0.50
CA SER A 346 1.01 -38.71 0.12
C SER A 346 0.84 -38.61 1.63
N SER A 347 1.71 -37.86 2.31
CA SER A 347 1.61 -37.68 3.77
C SER A 347 0.27 -37.06 4.16
N ILE A 348 -0.22 -36.07 3.41
CA ILE A 348 -1.53 -35.46 3.61
C ILE A 348 -2.64 -36.48 3.39
N TYR A 349 -2.61 -37.21 2.27
CA TYR A 349 -3.65 -38.18 1.90
C TYR A 349 -3.88 -39.22 2.98
N TRP A 350 -2.78 -39.77 3.54
CA TRP A 350 -2.82 -40.84 4.54
C TRP A 350 -3.01 -40.35 5.99
N LYS A 351 -2.58 -39.13 6.35
CA LYS A 351 -2.52 -38.69 7.75
C LYS A 351 -3.45 -37.55 8.13
N SER A 352 -3.92 -36.73 7.17
CA SER A 352 -4.56 -35.45 7.49
C SER A 352 -6.09 -35.49 7.60
N GLY A 353 -6.72 -36.54 7.06
CA GLY A 353 -8.17 -36.61 6.87
C GLY A 353 -8.72 -35.75 5.72
N TRP A 354 -7.89 -35.01 4.98
CA TRP A 354 -8.31 -34.06 3.93
C TRP A 354 -9.09 -34.71 2.79
N LYS A 355 -10.32 -34.25 2.49
CA LYS A 355 -11.21 -34.92 1.52
C LYS A 355 -11.58 -34.06 0.30
N TRP A 356 -10.94 -32.91 0.14
CA TRP A 356 -11.23 -31.95 -0.93
C TRP A 356 -10.09 -31.90 -1.95
N ASP A 357 -10.01 -30.80 -2.70
CA ASP A 357 -9.11 -30.70 -3.84
C ASP A 357 -7.65 -30.59 -3.38
N TYR A 358 -6.77 -31.13 -4.21
CA TYR A 358 -5.32 -31.00 -4.14
C TYR A 358 -4.85 -30.26 -5.38
N MET A 359 -3.83 -29.40 -5.25
CA MET A 359 -3.24 -28.70 -6.38
C MET A 359 -1.72 -28.62 -6.29
N LEU A 360 -1.07 -28.82 -7.44
CA LEU A 360 0.32 -28.49 -7.67
C LEU A 360 0.41 -27.14 -8.41
N LEU A 361 1.10 -26.17 -7.80
CA LEU A 361 1.70 -25.06 -8.54
C LEU A 361 2.95 -25.61 -9.23
N ALA A 362 2.89 -25.72 -10.55
CA ALA A 362 3.94 -26.33 -11.36
C ALA A 362 4.78 -25.25 -12.05
N HIS A 363 5.99 -25.02 -11.52
CA HIS A 363 6.96 -24.10 -12.12
C HIS A 363 7.78 -24.82 -13.18
N GLN A 364 7.51 -24.54 -14.45
CA GLN A 364 8.28 -25.07 -15.59
C GLN A 364 8.46 -26.61 -15.57
N ILE A 365 7.45 -27.38 -15.12
CA ILE A 365 7.48 -28.84 -15.13
C ILE A 365 7.03 -29.39 -16.50
N PRO A 366 7.80 -30.29 -17.15
CA PRO A 366 7.40 -30.95 -18.38
C PRO A 366 6.10 -31.74 -18.25
N GLU A 367 5.33 -31.83 -19.34
CA GLU A 367 4.02 -32.48 -19.32
C GLU A 367 4.07 -33.97 -18.93
N LYS A 368 5.10 -34.69 -19.39
CA LYS A 368 5.34 -36.10 -19.01
C LYS A 368 5.42 -36.31 -17.49
N ASP A 369 5.98 -35.32 -16.77
CA ASP A 369 6.23 -35.40 -15.34
C ASP A 369 5.00 -34.94 -14.53
N LEU A 370 4.06 -34.24 -15.15
CA LEU A 370 2.78 -33.84 -14.57
C LEU A 370 1.72 -34.95 -14.64
N LYS A 371 1.89 -35.91 -15.55
CA LYS A 371 0.95 -37.03 -15.79
C LYS A 371 0.58 -37.75 -14.50
N TRP A 372 1.57 -38.02 -13.64
CA TRP A 372 1.37 -38.68 -12.35
C TRP A 372 0.33 -37.97 -11.46
N PHE A 373 0.37 -36.64 -11.41
CA PHE A 373 -0.53 -35.82 -10.58
C PHE A 373 -1.95 -35.79 -11.17
N ILE A 374 -2.03 -35.57 -12.49
CA ILE A 374 -3.30 -35.44 -13.23
C ILE A 374 -4.11 -36.74 -13.13
N GLU A 375 -3.48 -37.90 -13.37
CA GLU A 375 -4.15 -39.21 -13.32
C GLU A 375 -4.71 -39.53 -11.93
N ARG A 376 -4.11 -38.98 -10.87
CA ARG A 376 -4.55 -39.17 -9.48
C ARG A 376 -5.59 -38.16 -9.04
N GLY A 377 -6.04 -37.27 -9.92
CA GLY A 377 -7.04 -36.24 -9.63
C GLY A 377 -6.49 -34.98 -8.94
N ILE A 378 -5.18 -34.79 -8.93
CA ILE A 378 -4.54 -33.58 -8.40
C ILE A 378 -4.56 -32.51 -9.49
N LEU A 379 -5.07 -31.32 -9.14
CA LEU A 379 -5.17 -30.20 -10.06
C LEU A 379 -3.78 -29.63 -10.34
N VAL A 380 -3.51 -29.25 -11.58
CA VAL A 380 -2.23 -28.62 -11.93
C VAL A 380 -2.47 -27.18 -12.36
N LYS A 381 -1.79 -26.25 -11.70
CA LYS A 381 -1.71 -24.86 -12.11
C LYS A 381 -0.28 -24.61 -12.59
N ARG A 382 -0.11 -24.47 -13.91
CA ARG A 382 1.17 -24.05 -14.49
C ARG A 382 1.43 -22.60 -14.09
N CYS A 383 2.65 -22.34 -13.63
CA CYS A 383 3.12 -21.03 -13.23
C CYS A 383 4.19 -20.58 -14.21
N GLU A 384 3.95 -19.44 -14.86
CA GLU A 384 4.99 -18.74 -15.59
C GLU A 384 5.90 -18.02 -14.58
N PRO A 385 7.23 -18.06 -14.76
CA PRO A 385 8.15 -17.36 -13.88
C PRO A 385 7.77 -15.89 -13.72
N LEU A 386 7.63 -15.46 -12.46
CA LEU A 386 7.37 -14.06 -12.14
C LEU A 386 8.65 -13.22 -12.10
N TYR A 387 9.80 -13.89 -12.02
CA TYR A 387 11.12 -13.29 -11.98
C TYR A 387 12.16 -14.34 -12.37
N ASP A 388 13.21 -13.92 -13.08
CA ASP A 388 14.19 -14.85 -13.66
C ASP A 388 15.56 -14.82 -12.98
N LYS A 389 15.69 -14.04 -11.88
CA LYS A 389 16.96 -13.89 -11.15
C LYS A 389 16.82 -14.35 -9.70
N PRO A 390 17.91 -14.77 -9.04
CA PRO A 390 17.91 -15.00 -7.60
C PRO A 390 17.48 -13.74 -6.83
N ILE A 391 16.83 -13.93 -5.69
CA ILE A 391 16.28 -12.86 -4.86
C ILE A 391 17.17 -12.64 -3.63
N GLY A 392 17.54 -11.38 -3.38
CA GLY A 392 18.26 -10.97 -2.19
C GLY A 392 19.71 -11.46 -2.14
N LYS A 393 20.40 -11.19 -1.03
CA LYS A 393 21.82 -11.55 -0.84
C LYS A 393 22.03 -13.06 -0.65
N ASP A 394 20.99 -13.77 -0.25
CA ASP A 394 21.01 -15.21 -0.01
C ASP A 394 20.70 -16.04 -1.28
N ASN A 395 20.65 -15.40 -2.45
CA ASN A 395 20.39 -16.03 -3.75
C ASN A 395 19.14 -16.93 -3.74
N TYR A 396 18.06 -16.45 -3.14
CA TYR A 396 16.84 -17.25 -2.99
C TYR A 396 16.23 -17.55 -4.37
N SER A 397 15.82 -18.80 -4.59
CA SER A 397 15.26 -19.22 -5.89
C SER A 397 13.98 -18.44 -6.21
N PRO A 398 13.82 -17.88 -7.42
CA PRO A 398 12.65 -17.07 -7.76
C PRO A 398 11.35 -17.87 -7.82
N ILE A 399 11.42 -19.20 -7.87
CA ILE A 399 10.24 -20.10 -7.85
C ILE A 399 9.29 -19.77 -6.71
N VAL A 400 9.80 -19.35 -5.54
CA VAL A 400 8.97 -19.11 -4.36
C VAL A 400 7.95 -17.99 -4.56
N LEU A 401 8.18 -17.11 -5.54
CA LEU A 401 7.22 -16.08 -5.92
C LEU A 401 5.95 -16.67 -6.53
N ASP A 402 5.98 -17.90 -7.05
CA ASP A 402 4.81 -18.55 -7.62
C ASP A 402 3.70 -18.78 -6.59
N LYS A 403 4.03 -18.76 -5.30
CA LYS A 403 3.04 -18.69 -4.21
C LYS A 403 2.07 -17.51 -4.40
N PHE A 404 2.47 -16.45 -5.12
CA PHE A 404 1.59 -15.31 -5.43
C PHE A 404 0.40 -15.74 -6.29
N TYR A 405 0.53 -16.76 -7.16
CA TYR A 405 -0.57 -17.25 -8.00
C TYR A 405 -1.79 -17.69 -7.18
N LEU A 406 -1.59 -18.16 -5.94
CA LEU A 406 -2.67 -18.52 -5.00
C LEU A 406 -3.64 -17.36 -4.72
N PHE A 407 -3.20 -16.13 -4.97
CA PHE A 407 -3.95 -14.90 -4.71
C PHE A 407 -4.53 -14.28 -6.00
N ARG A 408 -4.73 -15.09 -7.05
CA ARG A 408 -5.53 -14.72 -8.23
C ARG A 408 -7.01 -15.00 -8.01
N GLU A 409 -7.89 -14.22 -8.65
CA GLU A 409 -9.35 -14.38 -8.52
C GLU A 409 -9.84 -15.80 -8.84
N GLU A 410 -9.14 -16.55 -9.70
CA GLU A 410 -9.47 -17.94 -10.02
C GLU A 410 -9.49 -18.85 -8.77
N PHE A 411 -8.67 -18.53 -7.75
CA PHE A 411 -8.64 -19.27 -6.49
C PHE A 411 -9.86 -19.00 -5.61
N LYS A 412 -10.70 -18.01 -5.96
CA LYS A 412 -11.99 -17.82 -5.30
C LYS A 412 -13.00 -18.91 -5.65
N ARG A 413 -12.66 -19.91 -6.47
CA ARG A 413 -13.51 -21.10 -6.62
C ARG A 413 -13.48 -22.04 -5.39
N TRP A 414 -12.53 -21.85 -4.48
CA TRP A 414 -12.44 -22.56 -3.20
C TRP A 414 -12.81 -21.66 -2.02
N ASN A 415 -13.21 -22.21 -0.86
CA ASN A 415 -13.48 -21.44 0.36
C ASN A 415 -12.18 -21.12 1.07
N HIS A 416 -11.34 -22.13 1.29
CA HIS A 416 -10.00 -22.00 1.85
C HIS A 416 -8.93 -22.62 0.99
N VAL A 417 -7.74 -22.06 1.14
CA VAL A 417 -6.49 -22.60 0.62
C VAL A 417 -5.57 -22.90 1.81
N VAL A 418 -4.99 -24.09 1.82
CA VAL A 418 -3.89 -24.48 2.71
C VAL A 418 -2.68 -24.74 1.83
N PHE A 419 -1.62 -23.95 2.00
CA PHE A 419 -0.37 -24.12 1.27
C PHE A 419 0.72 -24.68 2.19
N LEU A 420 1.50 -25.61 1.64
CA LEU A 420 2.64 -26.26 2.29
C LEU A 420 3.83 -26.30 1.31
N ASP A 421 5.00 -25.87 1.79
CA ASP A 421 6.26 -26.02 1.04
C ASP A 421 6.60 -27.50 0.80
N ALA A 422 7.39 -27.75 -0.25
CA ALA A 422 7.75 -29.11 -0.65
C ALA A 422 8.62 -29.84 0.38
N ASP A 423 9.27 -29.11 1.30
CA ASP A 423 10.11 -29.68 2.35
C ASP A 423 9.35 -29.95 3.66
N VAL A 424 8.02 -30.02 3.60
CA VAL A 424 7.16 -30.34 4.75
C VAL A 424 6.79 -31.83 4.80
N MET A 425 6.70 -32.39 6.02
CA MET A 425 6.04 -33.68 6.25
C MET A 425 4.86 -33.56 7.21
N VAL A 426 3.70 -34.11 6.82
CA VAL A 426 2.45 -34.02 7.57
C VAL A 426 2.21 -35.30 8.38
N ARG A 427 2.10 -35.16 9.71
CA ARG A 427 1.92 -36.29 10.65
C ARG A 427 0.56 -36.29 11.36
N GLY A 428 -0.36 -35.39 11.01
CA GLY A 428 -1.71 -35.40 11.59
C GLY A 428 -2.72 -34.50 10.89
N SER A 429 -3.87 -34.28 11.53
CA SER A 429 -5.03 -33.66 10.89
C SER A 429 -4.81 -32.21 10.47
N LEU A 430 -5.18 -31.91 9.21
CA LEU A 430 -5.20 -30.55 8.65
C LEU A 430 -6.62 -29.97 8.57
N ILE A 431 -7.66 -30.76 8.92
CA ILE A 431 -9.06 -30.29 8.90
C ILE A 431 -9.27 -29.00 9.71
N PRO A 432 -8.66 -28.80 10.90
CA PRO A 432 -8.82 -27.54 11.62
C PRO A 432 -8.39 -26.29 10.85
N LEU A 433 -7.49 -26.43 9.85
CA LEU A 433 -7.02 -25.31 9.04
C LEU A 433 -8.12 -24.77 8.11
N THR A 434 -9.10 -25.58 7.73
CA THR A 434 -10.30 -25.16 6.97
C THR A 434 -11.22 -24.22 7.74
N LYS A 435 -11.00 -24.06 9.05
CA LYS A 435 -11.78 -23.17 9.92
C LYS A 435 -11.03 -21.89 10.27
N THR A 436 -9.81 -21.71 9.76
CA THR A 436 -9.03 -20.50 10.00
C THR A 436 -9.71 -19.31 9.34
N LYS A 437 -9.60 -18.11 9.92
CA LYS A 437 -10.19 -16.90 9.33
C LYS A 437 -9.08 -16.01 8.76
N LYS A 438 -9.35 -15.32 7.66
CA LYS A 438 -8.38 -14.42 6.99
C LYS A 438 -7.12 -15.16 6.55
N PHE A 439 -5.93 -14.63 6.82
CA PHE A 439 -4.63 -15.25 6.54
C PHE A 439 -4.03 -15.78 7.84
N SER A 440 -3.68 -17.06 7.88
CA SER A 440 -3.16 -17.72 9.06
C SER A 440 -1.85 -18.44 8.75
N SER A 441 -0.85 -18.28 9.61
CA SER A 441 0.46 -18.92 9.45
C SER A 441 1.15 -19.06 10.81
N PRO A 442 2.06 -20.02 11.02
CA PRO A 442 2.78 -20.18 12.27
C PRO A 442 3.82 -19.07 12.47
N LYS A 443 3.98 -18.61 13.72
CA LYS A 443 5.04 -17.65 14.09
C LYS A 443 6.41 -18.32 13.98
N ILE A 444 7.42 -17.60 13.51
CA ILE A 444 8.81 -18.02 13.63
C ILE A 444 9.37 -17.57 14.98
N LEU A 445 9.94 -18.52 15.73
CA LEU A 445 10.59 -18.23 17.00
C LEU A 445 11.94 -17.56 16.74
N ASN A 446 12.23 -16.50 17.49
CA ASN A 446 13.53 -15.79 17.50
C ASN A 446 13.95 -15.09 16.19
N ASN A 447 13.06 -14.94 15.19
CA ASN A 447 13.27 -14.01 14.07
C ASN A 447 12.44 -12.73 14.21
N HIS A 448 13.03 -11.65 13.74
CA HIS A 448 12.41 -10.34 13.59
C HIS A 448 12.33 -9.97 12.12
N PHE A 449 11.49 -9.00 11.81
CA PHE A 449 11.22 -8.65 10.44
C PHE A 449 12.46 -8.12 9.69
N ASP A 450 13.45 -7.54 10.36
CA ASP A 450 14.75 -7.20 9.77
C ASP A 450 15.55 -8.37 9.23
N SER A 451 15.37 -9.59 9.74
CA SER A 451 16.12 -10.77 9.27
C SER A 451 15.82 -11.12 7.81
N TYR A 452 14.74 -10.58 7.27
CA TYR A 452 14.29 -10.77 5.89
C TYR A 452 14.79 -9.68 4.94
N PHE A 453 15.57 -8.72 5.43
CA PHE A 453 16.05 -7.61 4.63
C PHE A 453 17.57 -7.47 4.64
N SER A 454 18.10 -7.20 3.46
CA SER A 454 19.52 -7.02 3.14
C SER A 454 19.77 -5.60 2.65
N PHE A 455 19.83 -4.63 3.57
CA PHE A 455 20.09 -3.23 3.22
C PHE A 455 21.53 -3.01 2.73
N ASN A 456 21.70 -2.06 1.81
CA ASN A 456 22.99 -1.67 1.24
C ASN A 456 23.65 -0.52 2.00
N SER A 457 22.90 0.24 2.80
CA SER A 457 23.44 1.27 3.67
C SER A 457 22.65 1.43 4.97
N LYS A 458 23.26 2.10 5.95
CA LYS A 458 22.58 2.46 7.21
C LYS A 458 21.43 3.43 6.96
N GLU A 459 21.60 4.38 6.04
CA GLU A 459 20.56 5.36 5.67
C GLU A 459 19.35 4.69 5.02
N GLU A 460 19.57 3.67 4.18
CA GLU A 460 18.49 2.88 3.57
C GLU A 460 17.72 2.12 4.66
N LYS A 461 18.43 1.47 5.59
CA LYS A 461 17.83 0.79 6.75
C LYS A 461 17.06 1.76 7.65
N ASP A 462 17.61 2.94 7.93
CA ASP A 462 16.97 3.95 8.79
C ASP A 462 15.73 4.55 8.11
N SER A 463 15.78 4.80 6.80
CA SER A 463 14.62 5.19 5.99
C SER A 463 13.53 4.12 5.99
N PHE A 464 13.91 2.85 5.93
CA PHE A 464 12.98 1.72 5.98
C PHE A 464 12.38 1.54 7.39
N ASN A 465 13.19 1.69 8.44
CA ASN A 465 12.78 1.65 9.85
C ASN A 465 11.78 2.74 10.23
N LYS A 466 11.85 3.92 9.59
CA LYS A 466 10.85 4.97 9.75
C LYS A 466 9.47 4.55 9.24
N ARG A 467 9.40 3.59 8.31
CA ARG A 467 8.16 3.15 7.64
C ARG A 467 7.66 1.80 8.15
N TYR A 468 8.55 0.89 8.53
CA TYR A 468 8.22 -0.47 8.94
C TYR A 468 8.85 -0.78 10.30
N ASN A 469 8.06 -1.34 11.21
CA ASN A 469 8.59 -1.88 12.46
C ASN A 469 9.39 -3.16 12.19
N LEU A 470 10.70 -3.01 12.01
CA LEU A 470 11.61 -4.13 11.76
C LEU A 470 11.77 -5.10 12.93
N LYS A 471 11.39 -4.70 14.16
CA LYS A 471 11.46 -5.58 15.34
C LYS A 471 10.19 -6.43 15.54
N ARG A 472 9.18 -6.27 14.69
CA ARG A 472 7.93 -7.04 14.83
C ARG A 472 8.20 -8.54 14.59
N PRO A 473 7.44 -9.43 15.24
CA PRO A 473 7.54 -10.87 14.97
C PRO A 473 7.13 -11.18 13.53
N THR A 474 7.58 -12.32 13.00
CA THR A 474 7.25 -12.78 11.64
C THR A 474 6.59 -14.16 11.64
N PHE A 475 6.01 -14.51 10.50
CA PHE A 475 5.45 -15.83 10.22
C PHE A 475 6.15 -16.50 9.04
N ASN A 476 5.99 -17.82 8.94
CA ASN A 476 6.59 -18.65 7.89
C ASN A 476 5.62 -18.83 6.70
N SER A 477 5.95 -18.33 5.51
CA SER A 477 5.13 -18.50 4.30
C SER A 477 5.12 -19.95 3.78
N GLY A 478 6.05 -20.80 4.24
CA GLY A 478 6.10 -22.23 3.91
C GLY A 478 4.96 -23.06 4.51
N MET A 479 4.21 -22.47 5.45
CA MET A 479 2.92 -22.99 5.88
C MET A 479 1.94 -21.83 6.04
N MET A 480 0.91 -21.82 5.19
CA MET A 480 -0.16 -20.81 5.28
C MET A 480 -1.53 -21.45 5.05
N SER A 481 -2.54 -20.90 5.71
CA SER A 481 -3.94 -21.27 5.53
C SER A 481 -4.79 -20.01 5.49
N PHE A 482 -5.66 -19.89 4.50
CA PHE A 482 -6.45 -18.67 4.34
C PHE A 482 -7.81 -18.88 3.66
N GLU A 483 -8.77 -18.03 4.03
CA GLU A 483 -10.05 -17.88 3.33
C GLU A 483 -9.83 -17.16 2.01
N THR A 484 -10.27 -17.72 0.88
CA THR A 484 -10.14 -17.11 -0.46
C THR A 484 -10.98 -15.84 -0.60
N ASN A 485 -11.89 -15.58 0.33
CA ASN A 485 -12.58 -14.29 0.42
C ASN A 485 -11.60 -13.14 0.71
N LEU A 486 -10.40 -13.42 1.21
CA LEU A 486 -9.33 -12.41 1.28
C LEU A 486 -8.73 -12.05 -0.09
N ILE A 487 -8.94 -12.89 -1.10
CA ILE A 487 -8.47 -12.61 -2.46
C ILE A 487 -9.37 -11.53 -3.06
N GLU A 488 -8.83 -10.34 -3.20
CA GLU A 488 -9.38 -9.24 -3.97
C GLU A 488 -8.90 -9.35 -5.42
N LYS A 489 -9.52 -8.57 -6.31
CA LYS A 489 -9.22 -8.60 -7.75
C LYS A 489 -7.75 -8.40 -8.08
N ASP A 490 -7.08 -7.63 -7.25
CA ASP A 490 -5.73 -7.12 -7.41
C ASP A 490 -4.77 -7.68 -6.33
N THR A 491 -5.15 -8.70 -5.54
CA THR A 491 -4.24 -9.24 -4.52
C THR A 491 -2.94 -9.77 -5.12
N PHE A 492 -3.02 -10.53 -6.22
CA PHE A 492 -1.87 -10.97 -6.99
C PHE A 492 -0.98 -9.79 -7.43
N ASP A 493 -1.58 -8.77 -8.03
CA ASP A 493 -0.85 -7.60 -8.57
C ASP A 493 -0.20 -6.78 -7.43
N LYS A 494 -0.87 -6.67 -6.27
CA LYS A 494 -0.34 -6.02 -5.06
C LYS A 494 0.90 -6.72 -4.52
N LEU A 495 0.90 -8.05 -4.46
CA LEU A 495 2.06 -8.84 -4.03
C LEU A 495 3.24 -8.65 -4.99
N LEU A 496 2.98 -8.70 -6.31
CA LEU A 496 4.00 -8.50 -7.33
C LEU A 496 4.56 -7.07 -7.31
N PHE A 497 3.72 -6.07 -7.07
CA PHE A 497 4.15 -4.68 -6.90
C PHE A 497 5.09 -4.52 -5.70
N LEU A 498 4.73 -5.08 -4.54
CA LEU A 498 5.58 -5.05 -3.36
C LEU A 498 6.92 -5.73 -3.62
N PHE A 499 6.91 -6.89 -4.29
CA PHE A 499 8.13 -7.55 -4.73
C PHE A 499 9.00 -6.62 -5.57
N HIS A 500 8.50 -6.06 -6.67
CA HIS A 500 9.32 -5.20 -7.52
C HIS A 500 9.79 -3.90 -6.85
N LYS A 501 9.01 -3.37 -5.90
CA LYS A 501 9.37 -2.18 -5.12
C LYS A 501 10.53 -2.46 -4.17
N TYR A 502 10.60 -3.66 -3.59
CA TYR A 502 11.54 -3.99 -2.52
C TYR A 502 12.53 -5.10 -2.87
N LYS A 503 12.56 -5.60 -4.11
CA LYS A 503 13.43 -6.69 -4.59
C LYS A 503 14.92 -6.51 -4.31
N GLU A 504 15.39 -5.26 -4.22
CA GLU A 504 16.80 -4.94 -3.95
C GLU A 504 17.19 -5.13 -2.48
N VAL A 505 16.21 -5.20 -1.58
CA VAL A 505 16.43 -5.27 -0.13
C VAL A 505 15.78 -6.48 0.53
N ILE A 506 14.92 -7.25 -0.13
CA ILE A 506 14.25 -8.42 0.45
C ILE A 506 15.05 -9.71 0.23
N ASN A 507 14.84 -10.69 1.11
CA ASN A 507 15.26 -12.08 0.93
C ASN A 507 13.99 -12.96 0.81
N GLY A 508 13.73 -13.51 -0.37
CA GLY A 508 12.60 -14.42 -0.63
C GLY A 508 11.19 -13.81 -0.54
N ASP A 509 10.18 -14.68 -0.64
CA ASP A 509 8.75 -14.34 -0.61
C ASP A 509 8.21 -14.05 0.80
N ASP A 510 8.81 -14.65 1.83
CA ASP A 510 8.48 -14.43 3.24
C ASP A 510 8.41 -12.94 3.58
N SER A 511 9.38 -12.17 3.08
CA SER A 511 9.45 -10.72 3.22
C SER A 511 8.15 -10.06 2.77
N ILE A 512 7.71 -10.37 1.54
CA ILE A 512 6.56 -9.77 0.89
C ILE A 512 5.26 -10.20 1.56
N PHE A 513 5.13 -11.48 1.92
CA PHE A 513 3.97 -11.95 2.65
C PHE A 513 3.87 -11.31 4.04
N ASN A 514 4.97 -11.23 4.80
CA ASN A 514 5.00 -10.54 6.08
C ASN A 514 4.78 -9.01 5.92
N MET A 515 5.12 -8.39 4.79
CA MET A 515 4.68 -7.01 4.51
C MET A 515 3.16 -6.93 4.34
N PHE A 516 2.62 -7.81 3.49
CA PHE A 516 1.26 -7.68 2.97
C PHE A 516 0.19 -8.23 3.92
N PHE A 517 0.39 -9.42 4.49
CA PHE A 517 -0.63 -10.11 5.28
C PHE A 517 -0.50 -9.91 6.77
N TYR A 518 0.57 -9.31 7.27
CA TYR A 518 0.75 -9.10 8.71
C TYR A 518 -0.42 -8.41 9.43
N PRO A 519 -1.07 -7.36 8.87
CA PRO A 519 -2.22 -6.73 9.52
C PRO A 519 -3.43 -7.66 9.70
N VAL A 520 -3.53 -8.70 8.87
CA VAL A 520 -4.63 -9.68 8.89
C VAL A 520 -4.18 -11.06 9.35
N TRP A 521 -2.90 -11.21 9.70
CA TRP A 521 -2.29 -12.46 10.08
C TRP A 521 -2.84 -12.97 11.41
N LYS A 522 -3.23 -14.24 11.43
CA LYS A 522 -3.58 -14.98 12.63
C LYS A 522 -2.55 -16.06 12.89
N LYS A 523 -1.95 -16.00 14.07
CA LYS A 523 -0.93 -16.95 14.51
C LYS A 523 -1.55 -18.34 14.64
N LEU A 524 -0.99 -19.30 13.91
CA LEU A 524 -1.30 -20.72 14.10
C LEU A 524 -0.50 -21.30 15.28
N PRO A 525 -1.02 -22.36 15.94
CA PRO A 525 -0.28 -23.13 16.93
C PRO A 525 1.06 -23.65 16.38
N ILE A 526 2.07 -23.77 17.25
CA ILE A 526 3.44 -24.15 16.87
C ILE A 526 3.53 -25.55 16.24
N LYS A 527 2.56 -26.44 16.52
CA LYS A 527 2.47 -27.78 15.91
C LYS A 527 2.39 -27.76 14.37
N TYR A 528 2.03 -26.62 13.77
CA TYR A 528 2.01 -26.45 12.32
C TYR A 528 3.33 -25.92 11.72
N ASN A 529 4.39 -25.75 12.52
CA ASN A 529 5.72 -25.31 12.07
C ASN A 529 6.81 -25.78 13.06
N VAL A 530 6.88 -27.10 13.27
CA VAL A 530 7.88 -27.67 14.17
C VAL A 530 9.22 -27.74 13.41
N ARG A 531 10.16 -26.90 13.83
CA ARG A 531 11.56 -26.92 13.38
C ARG A 531 12.32 -27.97 14.16
N ILE A 532 12.84 -28.97 13.48
CA ILE A 532 13.49 -30.09 14.16
C ILE A 532 14.99 -29.81 14.35
N ASN A 533 15.36 -29.39 15.55
CA ASN A 533 16.72 -29.53 16.10
C ASN A 533 16.71 -30.41 17.38
N ASN A 534 15.58 -31.02 17.74
CA ASN A 534 15.45 -31.85 18.94
C ASN A 534 14.41 -32.97 18.72
N SER A 535 14.72 -34.18 19.20
CA SER A 535 14.10 -35.46 18.81
C SER A 535 12.77 -35.83 19.50
N LYS A 536 12.14 -34.93 20.28
CA LYS A 536 10.85 -35.20 20.94
C LYS A 536 9.71 -34.42 20.29
N ILE A 537 8.83 -35.10 19.56
CA ILE A 537 7.68 -34.51 18.86
C ILE A 537 6.42 -35.37 19.08
N GLU A 538 5.35 -34.78 19.61
CA GLU A 538 4.00 -35.37 19.70
C GLU A 538 2.95 -34.46 19.00
N GLY A 539 1.88 -35.08 18.47
CA GLY A 539 0.58 -34.45 18.18
C GLY A 539 0.44 -33.50 16.98
N GLY A 540 -0.05 -34.00 15.84
CA GLY A 540 -0.70 -33.17 14.80
C GLY A 540 0.23 -32.34 13.89
N THR A 541 1.44 -32.83 13.68
CA THR A 541 2.61 -32.02 13.36
C THR A 541 2.85 -31.80 11.85
N ILE A 542 3.07 -30.55 11.45
CA ILE A 542 3.81 -30.20 10.23
C ILE A 542 5.28 -30.05 10.62
N LEU A 543 6.10 -30.96 10.11
CA LEU A 543 7.54 -30.91 10.26
C LEU A 543 8.13 -30.06 9.15
N HIS A 544 8.82 -28.97 9.52
CA HIS A 544 9.47 -28.07 8.58
C HIS A 544 10.98 -28.20 8.70
N PHE A 545 11.64 -28.48 7.59
CA PHE A 545 13.08 -28.74 7.55
C PHE A 545 13.77 -27.53 6.92
N GLU A 546 14.39 -26.64 7.71
CA GLU A 546 15.01 -25.41 7.19
C GLU A 546 16.12 -25.68 6.15
N GLN A 547 16.39 -24.71 5.27
CA GLN A 547 17.69 -24.64 4.60
C GLN A 547 18.74 -24.22 5.65
N PRO A 548 19.91 -24.87 5.74
CA PRO A 548 20.93 -24.48 6.69
C PRO A 548 21.53 -23.14 6.25
N PHE A 549 21.07 -22.05 6.84
CA PHE A 549 21.83 -20.81 6.81
C PHE A 549 23.17 -21.06 7.52
N ARG A 550 24.26 -21.08 6.74
CA ARG A 550 25.65 -20.79 7.14
C ARG A 550 26.58 -21.89 7.67
N LYS A 551 26.32 -23.18 7.47
CA LYS A 551 27.39 -24.20 7.60
C LYS A 551 27.39 -25.19 6.41
N PRO A 552 28.42 -25.17 5.56
CA PRO A 552 28.64 -26.25 4.59
C PRO A 552 28.80 -27.56 5.38
N GLY A 553 28.00 -28.59 5.08
CA GLY A 553 28.17 -29.94 5.61
C GLY A 553 27.13 -30.47 6.62
N ASN A 554 26.10 -29.71 7.00
CA ASN A 554 24.97 -30.25 7.78
C ASN A 554 23.68 -30.22 6.94
N ASN A 555 23.50 -31.21 6.09
CA ASN A 555 22.31 -31.40 5.25
C ASN A 555 21.14 -31.96 6.08
N PHE A 556 20.26 -31.07 6.55
CA PHE A 556 19.10 -31.43 7.39
C PHE A 556 17.78 -31.59 6.62
N LYS A 557 17.83 -31.81 5.30
CA LYS A 557 16.62 -32.04 4.49
C LYS A 557 16.09 -33.48 4.64
N PRO A 558 14.77 -33.71 4.58
CA PRO A 558 14.19 -35.00 4.91
C PRO A 558 14.47 -36.09 3.86
N TRP A 559 14.92 -35.72 2.65
CA TRP A 559 15.30 -36.66 1.59
C TRP A 559 16.79 -37.02 1.57
N GLU A 560 17.58 -36.49 2.51
CA GLU A 560 19.00 -36.81 2.67
C GLU A 560 19.13 -38.05 3.56
N LYS A 561 19.95 -39.03 3.17
CA LYS A 561 19.99 -40.36 3.83
C LYS A 561 20.43 -40.28 5.30
N GLU A 562 21.22 -39.26 5.62
CA GLU A 562 21.77 -38.98 6.94
C GLU A 562 20.72 -38.36 7.88
N ASN A 563 19.57 -37.93 7.36
CA ASN A 563 18.51 -37.32 8.14
C ASN A 563 17.72 -38.37 8.94
N PRO A 564 17.45 -38.17 10.25
CA PRO A 564 16.64 -39.09 11.05
C PRO A 564 15.23 -39.37 10.51
N PHE A 565 14.69 -38.46 9.68
CA PHE A 565 13.36 -38.57 9.08
C PHE A 565 13.40 -39.16 7.66
N TYR A 566 14.57 -39.52 7.13
CA TYR A 566 14.73 -40.07 5.78
C TYR A 566 13.84 -41.29 5.54
N LYS A 567 13.82 -42.22 6.50
CA LYS A 567 13.01 -43.43 6.40
C LYS A 567 11.52 -43.10 6.29
N GLU A 568 11.00 -42.19 7.13
CA GLU A 568 9.60 -41.77 7.10
C GLU A 568 9.27 -41.00 5.81
N TRP A 569 10.18 -40.13 5.34
CA TRP A 569 10.04 -39.42 4.08
C TRP A 569 9.96 -40.40 2.90
N LYS A 570 10.88 -41.36 2.83
CA LYS A 570 10.93 -42.38 1.77
C LYS A 570 9.71 -43.30 1.79
N GLU A 571 9.25 -43.73 2.96
CA GLU A 571 8.02 -44.50 3.09
C GLU A 571 6.78 -43.73 2.61
N ASN A 572 6.69 -42.42 2.87
CA ASN A 572 5.61 -41.58 2.36
C ASN A 572 5.69 -41.44 0.84
N LEU A 573 6.89 -41.27 0.27
CA LEU A 573 7.09 -41.25 -1.18
C LEU A 573 6.67 -42.58 -1.82
N ASP A 574 7.09 -43.72 -1.27
CA ASP A 574 6.74 -45.04 -1.82
C ASP A 574 5.22 -45.32 -1.71
N LYS A 575 4.57 -44.81 -0.65
CA LYS A 575 3.10 -44.84 -0.51
C LYS A 575 2.37 -43.94 -1.50
N ALA A 576 3.03 -42.93 -2.09
CA ALA A 576 2.41 -42.05 -3.07
C ALA A 576 1.96 -42.86 -4.30
N GLU A 577 2.75 -43.86 -4.70
CA GLU A 577 2.44 -44.70 -5.86
C GLU A 577 1.21 -45.59 -5.64
N LYS A 578 0.82 -45.84 -4.37
CA LYS A 578 -0.40 -46.59 -4.01
C LYS A 578 -1.68 -45.76 -4.10
N ILE A 579 -1.58 -44.45 -4.35
CA ILE A 579 -2.74 -43.59 -4.55
C ILE A 579 -3.20 -43.77 -6.00
N THR A 580 -4.34 -44.43 -6.19
CA THR A 580 -4.95 -44.61 -7.52
C THR A 580 -5.77 -43.38 -7.93
N SER A 581 -6.49 -42.79 -6.97
CA SER A 581 -7.17 -41.50 -7.11
C SER A 581 -7.35 -40.89 -5.72
N ILE A 582 -7.17 -39.58 -5.58
CA ILE A 582 -7.43 -38.87 -4.31
C ILE A 582 -8.91 -38.98 -3.87
N TRP A 583 -9.81 -39.33 -4.80
CA TRP A 583 -11.25 -39.47 -4.57
C TRP A 583 -11.67 -40.90 -4.20
N ALA A 584 -10.79 -41.89 -4.36
CA ALA A 584 -11.07 -43.31 -4.17
C ALA A 584 -10.48 -43.85 -2.85
N ARG A 585 -10.75 -43.17 -1.71
CA ARG A 585 -10.21 -43.57 -0.41
C ARG A 585 -10.63 -44.99 -0.01
N PRO A 586 -9.72 -45.82 0.54
CA PRO A 586 -10.11 -47.05 1.22
C PRO A 586 -11.06 -46.71 2.37
N LYS A 587 -12.22 -47.37 2.44
CA LYS A 587 -13.14 -47.25 3.57
C LYS A 587 -12.42 -47.69 4.84
N ASP A 588 -12.40 -46.81 5.83
CA ASP A 588 -12.08 -47.02 7.25
C ASP A 588 -10.92 -47.96 7.62
N ARG A 589 -9.83 -47.37 8.09
CA ARG A 589 -9.04 -47.96 9.18
C ARG A 589 -8.85 -46.92 10.27
N ASN A 590 -9.35 -47.26 11.45
CA ASN A 590 -9.38 -46.49 12.69
C ASN A 590 -8.10 -45.66 12.91
N PHE A 591 -8.29 -44.35 13.05
CA PHE A 591 -7.27 -43.45 13.61
C PHE A 591 -7.27 -43.62 15.13
N ASN A 592 -6.39 -44.48 15.63
CA ASN A 592 -5.89 -44.42 17.02
C ASN A 592 -4.54 -43.71 17.02
#